data_AF-Q7UA56-F1
#
_entry.id   AF-Q7UA56-F1
#
_cell.length_a   1.000
_cell.length_b   1.000
_cell.length_c   1.000
_cell.angle_alpha   90.00
_cell.angle_beta   90.00
_cell.angle_gamma   90.00
#
_symmetry.space_group_name_H-M   'P 1'
#
loop_
_entity.id
_entity.type
_entity.pdbx_description
1 polymer ?
#
loop_
_entity_poly.entity_id
_entity_poly.type
_entity_poly.pdbx_seq_one_letter_code
_entity_poly.pdbx_strand_id
1 'polypeptide(L)' 'MLTISKADSSLDQRDAFSRAAQNLFDKAKLVAEGGQYSEAGSLILKALDQERRAQSSGPQVLQLIKPRN' A
#
# COMPACT_ATOMS: atom_id res chain seq x y z
N MET A 1 7.68 14.41 29.32
CA MET A 1 7.81 15.44 28.27
C MET A 1 8.43 14.77 27.03
N LEU A 2 7.76 14.85 25.87
CA LEU A 2 8.21 14.46 24.50
C LEU A 2 8.20 12.98 24.04
N THR A 3 7.07 12.26 24.12
CA THR A 3 6.86 11.03 23.30
C THR A 3 5.61 11.05 22.42
N ILE A 4 4.66 11.94 22.68
CA ILE A 4 3.36 11.98 22.00
C ILE A 4 3.47 12.46 20.55
N SER A 5 4.29 13.49 20.27
CA SER A 5 4.37 14.11 18.94
C SER A 5 4.85 13.17 17.83
N LYS A 6 5.70 12.19 18.16
CA LYS A 6 6.20 11.22 17.18
C LYS A 6 5.19 10.12 16.88
N ALA A 7 4.44 9.68 17.91
CA ALA A 7 3.39 8.69 17.77
C ALA A 7 2.25 9.22 16.87
N ASP A 8 1.78 10.45 17.12
CA ASP A 8 0.73 11.09 16.31
C ASP A 8 1.18 11.25 14.85
N SER A 9 2.39 11.74 14.63
CA SER A 9 2.95 11.88 13.27
C SER A 9 3.07 10.54 12.51
N SER A 10 3.24 9.43 13.24
CA SER A 10 3.34 8.09 12.65
C SER A 10 1.96 7.50 12.35
N LEU A 11 0.95 7.80 13.17
CA LEU A 11 -0.44 7.41 12.92
C LEU A 11 -0.98 8.16 11.69
N ASP A 12 -0.72 9.46 11.59
CA ASP A 12 -1.10 10.28 10.43
C ASP A 12 -0.46 9.78 9.13
N GLN A 13 0.82 9.37 9.19
CA GLN A 13 1.51 8.79 8.03
C GLN A 13 0.91 7.45 7.63
N ARG A 14 0.58 6.58 8.59
CA ARG A 14 -0.08 5.30 8.32
C ARG A 14 -1.42 5.52 7.65
N ASP A 15 -2.24 6.41 8.18
CA ASP A 15 -3.56 6.73 7.61
C ASP A 15 -3.44 7.34 6.21
N ALA A 16 -2.43 8.19 5.97
CA ALA A 16 -2.15 8.73 4.65
C ALA A 16 -1.81 7.62 3.64
N PHE A 17 -0.96 6.67 4.02
CA PHE A 17 -0.60 5.53 3.18
C PHE A 17 -1.80 4.59 2.95
N SER A 18 -2.61 4.31 3.97
CA SER A 18 -3.83 3.50 3.84
C SER A 18 -4.84 4.14 2.88
N ARG A 19 -5.06 5.46 2.97
CA ARG A 19 -5.94 6.20 2.04
C ARG A 19 -5.37 6.18 0.61
N ALA A 20 -4.06 6.34 0.46
CA ALA A 20 -3.42 6.28 -0.85
C ALA A 20 -3.56 4.89 -1.48
N ALA A 21 -3.42 3.82 -0.70
CA ALA A 21 -3.64 2.44 -1.15
C ALA A 21 -5.08 2.24 -1.65
N GLN A 22 -6.07 2.65 -0.85
CA GLN A 22 -7.48 2.51 -1.21
C GLN A 22 -7.80 3.23 -2.53
N ASN A 23 -7.33 4.46 -2.69
CA ASN A 23 -7.52 5.22 -3.93
C ASN A 23 -6.90 4.53 -5.16
N LEU A 24 -5.78 3.84 -4.98
CA LEU A 24 -5.12 3.09 -6.06
C LEU A 24 -5.89 1.81 -6.40
N PHE A 25 -6.44 1.11 -5.41
CA PHE A 25 -7.31 -0.05 -5.65
C PHE A 25 -8.61 0.33 -6.36
N ASP A 26 -9.25 1.43 -5.95
CA ASP A 26 -10.48 1.91 -6.59
C ASP A 26 -10.22 2.26 -8.07
N LYS A 27 -9.08 2.91 -8.37
CA LYS A 27 -8.65 3.16 -9.74
C LYS A 27 -8.34 1.87 -10.50
N ALA A 28 -7.64 0.93 -9.88
CA ALA A 28 -7.32 -0.35 -10.51
C ALA A 28 -8.59 -1.10 -10.90
N LYS A 29 -9.62 -1.06 -10.06
CA LYS A 29 -10.93 -1.66 -10.33
C LYS A 29 -11.59 -1.02 -11.56
N LEU A 30 -11.68 0.30 -11.62
CA LEU A 30 -12.26 1.01 -12.77
C LEU A 30 -11.52 0.70 -14.08
N VAL A 31 -10.18 0.67 -14.03
CA VAL A 31 -9.34 0.37 -15.19
C VAL A 31 -9.50 -1.09 -15.63
N ALA A 32 -9.63 -2.02 -14.68
CA ALA A 32 -9.91 -3.43 -14.97
C ALA A 32 -11.31 -3.64 -15.57
N GLU A 33 -12.32 -2.93 -15.08
CA GLU A 33 -13.67 -2.93 -15.65
C GLU A 33 -13.67 -2.40 -17.11
N GLY A 34 -12.75 -1.50 -17.43
CA GLY A 34 -12.47 -1.05 -18.79
C GLY A 34 -11.62 -2.02 -19.64
N GLY A 35 -11.26 -3.20 -19.13
CA GLY A 35 -10.47 -4.22 -19.83
C GLY A 35 -8.96 -3.95 -19.88
N GLN A 36 -8.47 -2.91 -19.21
CA GLN A 36 -7.06 -2.50 -19.23
C GLN A 36 -6.25 -3.21 -18.13
N TYR A 37 -6.17 -4.54 -18.20
CA TYR A 37 -5.62 -5.36 -17.12
C TYR A 37 -4.15 -5.07 -16.79
N SER A 38 -3.31 -4.72 -17.77
CA SER A 38 -1.92 -4.38 -17.52
C SER A 38 -1.77 -3.11 -16.67
N GLU A 39 -2.59 -2.10 -16.93
CA GLU A 39 -2.59 -0.85 -16.16
C GLU A 39 -3.20 -1.07 -14.78
N ALA A 40 -4.31 -1.82 -14.69
CA ALA A 40 -4.89 -2.24 -13.41
C ALA A 40 -3.88 -3.00 -12.54
N GLY A 41 -3.10 -3.91 -13.13
CA GLY A 41 -2.02 -4.61 -12.44
C GLY A 41 -0.94 -3.68 -11.91
N SER A 42 -0.52 -2.67 -12.69
CA SER A 42 0.43 -1.65 -12.22
C SER A 42 -0.12 -0.85 -11.03
N LEU A 43 -1.41 -0.49 -11.07
CA LEU A 43 -2.08 0.23 -9.99
C LEU A 43 -2.20 -0.61 -8.71
N ILE A 44 -2.51 -1.91 -8.82
CA ILE A 44 -2.53 -2.86 -7.69
C ILE A 44 -1.15 -2.94 -7.04
N LEU A 45 -0.08 -3.08 -7.82
CA LEU A 45 1.28 -3.15 -7.27
C LEU A 45 1.66 -1.86 -6.53
N LYS A 46 1.25 -0.69 -7.04
CA LYS A 46 1.45 0.59 -6.34
C LYS A 46 0.63 0.67 -5.05
N ALA A 47 -0.60 0.18 -5.04
CA ALA A 47 -1.46 0.14 -3.85
C ALA A 47 -0.83 -0.71 -2.75
N LEU A 48 -0.33 -1.90 -3.10
CA LEU A 48 0.37 -2.81 -2.19
C LEU A 48 1.66 -2.19 -1.61
N ASP A 49 2.39 -1.37 -2.37
CA ASP A 49 3.53 -0.63 -1.80
C ASP A 49 3.09 0.41 -0.77
N GLN A 50 1.93 1.06 -0.96
CA GLN A 50 1.37 1.98 0.03
C GLN A 50 0.91 1.23 1.29
N GLU A 51 0.24 0.09 1.16
CA GLU A 51 -0.12 -0.76 2.32
C GLU A 51 1.11 -1.20 3.11
N ARG A 52 2.19 -1.58 2.40
CA ARG A 52 3.49 -1.91 3.01
C ARG A 52 4.05 -0.73 3.81
N ARG A 53 3.94 0.50 3.31
CA ARG A 53 4.38 1.72 4.01
C ARG A 53 3.48 2.08 5.19
N ALA A 54 2.19 1.78 5.10
CA ALA A 54 1.23 1.94 6.18
C ALA A 54 1.46 0.95 7.34
N GLN A 55 2.27 -0.10 7.15
CA GLN A 55 2.42 -1.21 8.10
C GLN A 55 1.05 -1.81 8.52
N SER A 56 0.03 -1.67 7.67
CA SER A 56 -1.38 -1.85 8.02
C SER A 56 -1.88 -3.28 7.82
N SER A 57 -1.17 -4.11 7.06
CA SER A 57 -1.64 -5.45 6.69
C SER A 57 -0.55 -6.51 6.82
N GLY A 58 -0.54 -7.21 7.97
CA GLY A 58 -0.13 -8.61 8.17
C GLY A 58 1.27 -9.07 7.74
N PRO A 59 1.61 -10.36 7.96
CA PRO A 59 2.88 -10.93 7.54
C PRO A 59 3.04 -10.84 6.02
N GLN A 60 4.12 -10.20 5.61
CA GLN A 60 4.53 -9.92 4.25
C GLN A 60 4.53 -11.17 3.35
N VAL A 61 3.62 -11.25 2.36
CA VAL A 61 3.65 -12.27 1.28
C VAL A 61 4.91 -12.14 0.39
N LEU A 62 5.60 -10.99 0.41
CA LEU A 62 6.81 -10.74 -0.37
C LEU A 62 8.12 -11.32 0.21
N GLN A 63 8.10 -11.99 1.37
CA GLN A 63 9.28 -12.76 1.81
C GLN A 63 9.51 -14.04 0.98
N LEU A 64 8.63 -14.35 0.01
CA LEU A 64 8.77 -15.53 -0.84
C LEU A 64 9.92 -15.44 -1.86
N ILE A 65 10.44 -14.24 -2.14
CA ILE A 65 11.58 -14.07 -3.05
C ILE A 65 12.78 -13.57 -2.25
N LYS A 66 13.36 -14.47 -1.45
CA LYS A 66 14.74 -14.30 -1.00
C LYS A 66 15.65 -14.71 -2.17
N PRO A 67 16.45 -13.79 -2.77
CA PRO A 67 17.46 -14.21 -3.72
C PRO A 67 18.42 -15.15 -2.99
N ARG A 68 18.49 -16.40 -3.43
CA ARG A 68 19.58 -17.30 -3.07
C ARG A 68 20.74 -16.91 -3.97
N ASN A 69 21.88 -16.58 -3.37
CA ASN A 69 23.15 -16.54 -4.09
C ASN A 69 23.33 -17.81 -4.91
#